data_AF-A0AAI9SZL5-F1
#
_entry.id   AF-A0AAI9SZL5-F1
#
_cell.length_a   1.000
_cell.length_b   1.000
_cell.length_c   1.000
_cell.angle_alpha   90.00
_cell.angle_beta   90.00
_cell.angle_gamma   90.00
#
_symmetry.space_group_name_H-M   'P 1'
#
loop_
_entity.id
_entity.type
_entity.pdbx_description
1 polymer ?
#
loop_
_entity_poly.entity_id
_entity_poly.type
_entity_poly.pdbx_seq_one_letter_code
_entity_poly.pdbx_strand_id
1 'polypeptide(L)'
;MAERRPSTSYSPSVIPPLAGLEKPQDQYLKIDNCDVLILGTGLQESVLAAALSWQGTSVLHIDNKQYYGDSSSTLTIDQLKKWCADVNQNKIPHFQDAQIYIPGGKLNNQYKSKDYGIDLTPKIMFCQSDLLSLLVKSRVYRYLEFQSLSNFHVFENDDFQQKINSTTKEDIFIDKSLSLKTKRYLMKFLKFILLDPDYKQKIKPYATQPVQKFLRDEFKLEDPQINELVFSIGLSYKEQINTKEAFIKIKRFLSSFDVYGKFPCMVSKYGGPGELAQGFCRSAAVAGTTYKLNTSLIDFDPELKIAHFNDGSHIKINEKVVISPTQMPKFLQSSYNQATENLQPHYVTRLITVVRRDCKEWMSSNESSAIVVFPPHSLPTNNEYSVQVIIQNGGTGLCPEGQSIWFSQTVEQDLNRAKSDLESAYSKMELSLLRESCNNIDGILDETDFVMSAQGTPVLANSFKLGSHLQNFVPKETVEIVCKVGYIEQTFVASDLSNIFKPTSKNNIVLKDIPDAKNEIIFTNMPSAELSYDGIITDVKSIYQQITGTTDDFFDVDFEDEEDEYDRVNQPDIQQKTTSSSVAGGIVGGGSGTNLAALRESRNGNMSENAIDTDEEDMEDSHEPFGAETMEL
;
A
#
# COMPACT_ATOMS: atom_id res chain seq x y z
N MET A 1 59.37 -10.71 -6.75
CA MET A 1 59.93 -9.60 -7.55
C MET A 1 59.25 -9.64 -8.90
N ALA A 2 59.05 -8.48 -9.51
CA ALA A 2 58.11 -8.17 -10.60
C ALA A 2 56.67 -7.93 -10.14
N GLU A 3 55.93 -6.92 -10.60
CA GLU A 3 56.22 -5.56 -11.08
C GLU A 3 54.83 -4.93 -11.26
N ARG A 4 54.60 -3.71 -10.75
CA ARG A 4 53.34 -2.98 -11.00
C ARG A 4 53.21 -2.64 -12.49
N ARG A 5 52.01 -2.83 -13.05
CA ARG A 5 51.51 -2.12 -14.23
C ARG A 5 50.10 -1.54 -13.97
N PRO A 6 49.74 -0.46 -14.68
CA PRO A 6 49.14 0.72 -14.07
C PRO A 6 47.61 0.69 -14.03
N SER A 7 47.06 1.44 -13.08
CA SER A 7 45.66 1.81 -13.02
C SER A 7 45.21 2.42 -14.35
N THR A 8 44.29 1.74 -15.03
CA THR A 8 43.46 2.37 -16.06
C THR A 8 42.68 3.49 -15.40
N SER A 9 42.89 4.72 -15.87
CA SER A 9 42.11 5.88 -15.48
C SER A 9 40.68 5.69 -15.94
N TYR A 10 39.78 5.44 -15.00
CA TYR A 10 38.36 5.62 -15.20
C TYR A 10 38.11 7.10 -15.49
N SER A 11 37.95 7.45 -16.76
CA SER A 11 37.29 8.69 -17.13
C SER A 11 35.79 8.39 -17.09
N PRO A 12 35.01 8.99 -16.16
CA PRO A 12 33.57 8.88 -16.22
C PRO A 12 33.10 9.40 -17.59
N SER A 13 32.04 8.79 -18.13
CA SER A 13 31.23 9.44 -19.16
C SER A 13 30.91 10.86 -18.70
N VAL A 14 31.17 11.82 -19.59
CA VAL A 14 31.06 13.26 -19.41
C VAL A 14 29.99 13.60 -18.37
N ILE A 15 30.42 14.14 -17.22
CA ILE A 15 29.53 14.77 -16.25
C ILE A 15 28.65 15.72 -17.06
N PRO A 16 27.31 15.56 -17.09
CA PRO A 16 26.45 16.52 -17.76
C PRO A 16 26.83 17.90 -17.24
N PRO A 17 27.05 18.91 -18.12
CA PRO A 17 27.38 20.25 -17.66
C PRO A 17 26.35 20.64 -16.59
N LEU A 18 26.85 21.08 -15.43
CA LEU A 18 26.03 21.49 -14.30
C LEU A 18 25.20 22.73 -14.69
N ALA A 19 24.08 22.49 -15.37
CA ALA A 19 23.15 23.53 -15.76
C ALA A 19 22.59 24.17 -14.49
N GLY A 20 23.01 25.40 -14.20
CA GLY A 20 22.48 26.19 -13.06
C GLY A 20 23.52 26.80 -12.13
N LEU A 21 24.83 26.52 -12.27
CA LEU A 21 25.86 27.20 -11.48
C LEU A 21 26.40 28.49 -12.14
N GLU A 22 26.34 28.59 -13.46
CA GLU A 22 27.02 29.65 -14.22
C GLU A 22 26.16 30.90 -14.47
N LYS A 23 24.85 30.80 -14.26
CA LYS A 23 23.90 31.93 -14.32
C LYS A 23 22.81 31.69 -13.27
N PRO A 24 22.30 32.73 -12.57
CA PRO A 24 21.07 32.57 -11.81
C PRO A 24 20.02 31.97 -12.75
N GLN A 25 19.42 30.84 -12.36
CA GLN A 25 18.29 30.30 -13.10
C GLN A 25 17.26 31.42 -13.20
N ASP A 26 16.87 31.77 -14.43
CA ASP A 26 15.77 32.69 -14.65
C ASP A 26 14.58 32.15 -13.82
N GLN A 27 14.03 32.95 -12.91
CA GLN A 27 12.94 32.52 -12.02
C GLN A 27 11.62 32.26 -12.77
N TYR A 28 11.61 32.50 -14.09
CA TYR A 28 10.45 32.36 -14.95
C TYR A 28 10.49 31.01 -15.67
N LEU A 29 9.36 30.30 -15.69
CA LEU A 29 9.16 29.12 -16.53
C LEU A 29 9.44 29.51 -17.99
N LYS A 30 10.37 28.81 -18.66
CA LYS A 30 10.62 28.96 -20.12
C LYS A 30 9.61 28.18 -20.96
N ILE A 31 8.43 27.93 -20.39
CA ILE A 31 7.32 27.23 -21.02
C ILE A 31 6.23 28.26 -21.26
N ASP A 32 5.88 28.44 -22.53
CA ASP A 32 4.78 29.31 -22.94
C ASP A 32 3.46 28.53 -23.07
N ASN A 33 3.54 27.20 -23.27
CA ASN A 33 2.39 26.31 -23.36
C ASN A 33 2.72 24.87 -22.93
N CYS A 34 1.72 24.16 -22.43
CA CYS A 34 1.75 22.71 -22.21
C CYS A 34 0.39 22.11 -22.55
N ASP A 35 0.33 20.79 -22.69
CA ASP A 35 -0.91 20.09 -23.03
C ASP A 35 -1.77 19.89 -21.78
N VAL A 36 -1.16 19.37 -20.72
CA VAL A 36 -1.86 19.08 -19.46
C VAL A 36 -1.17 19.78 -18.29
N LEU A 37 -1.96 20.48 -17.48
CA LEU A 37 -1.52 21.06 -16.20
C LEU A 37 -2.04 20.20 -15.06
N ILE A 38 -1.16 19.74 -14.18
CA ILE A 38 -1.51 18.93 -13.00
C ILE A 38 -1.15 19.69 -11.72
N LEU A 39 -2.11 19.85 -10.82
CA LEU A 39 -1.95 20.50 -9.51
C LEU A 39 -1.97 19.45 -8.41
N GLY A 40 -0.87 19.35 -7.67
CA GLY A 40 -0.66 18.40 -6.59
C GLY A 40 0.21 17.25 -7.03
N THR A 41 1.20 16.91 -6.22
CA THR A 41 2.17 15.85 -6.51
C THR A 41 1.86 14.57 -5.73
N GLY A 42 0.57 14.28 -5.54
CA GLY A 42 0.09 13.06 -4.92
C GLY A 42 0.39 11.82 -5.77
N LEU A 43 0.09 10.65 -5.22
CA LEU A 43 0.38 9.38 -5.90
C LEU A 43 -0.42 9.26 -7.20
N GLN A 44 -1.69 9.67 -7.23
CA GLN A 44 -2.51 9.59 -8.43
C GLN A 44 -2.01 10.54 -9.52
N GLU A 45 -1.72 11.78 -9.13
CA GLU A 45 -1.25 12.84 -10.02
C GLU A 45 0.12 12.52 -10.61
N SER A 46 1.01 11.92 -9.81
CA SER A 46 2.35 11.53 -10.27
C SER A 46 2.32 10.33 -11.22
N VAL A 47 1.50 9.32 -10.96
CA VAL A 47 1.28 8.20 -11.90
C VAL A 47 0.70 8.73 -13.20
N LEU A 48 -0.29 9.62 -13.14
CA LEU A 48 -0.90 10.24 -14.32
C LEU A 48 0.12 11.05 -15.13
N ALA A 49 0.92 11.90 -14.46
CA ALA A 49 1.95 12.70 -15.11
C ALA A 49 2.96 11.83 -15.87
N ALA A 50 3.39 10.73 -15.24
CA ALA A 50 4.28 9.77 -15.87
C ALA A 50 3.61 9.08 -17.07
N ALA A 51 2.38 8.58 -16.92
CA ALA A 51 1.64 7.93 -18.01
C ALA A 51 1.53 8.84 -19.24
N LEU A 52 1.10 10.09 -19.05
CA LEU A 52 0.93 11.07 -20.12
C LEU A 52 2.26 11.45 -20.78
N SER A 53 3.30 11.66 -19.99
CA SER A 53 4.60 12.11 -20.51
C SER A 53 5.31 11.03 -21.32
N TRP A 54 5.20 9.77 -20.90
CA TRP A 54 5.74 8.65 -21.68
C TRP A 54 5.03 8.47 -23.04
N GLN A 55 3.79 8.95 -23.18
CA GLN A 55 3.09 9.06 -24.47
C GLN A 55 3.38 10.37 -25.22
N GLY A 56 4.36 11.16 -24.78
CA GLY A 56 4.79 12.38 -25.44
C GLY A 56 3.94 13.63 -25.14
N THR A 57 3.01 13.55 -24.18
CA THR A 57 2.22 14.71 -23.75
C THR A 57 3.10 15.70 -22.99
N SER A 58 3.02 16.99 -23.33
CA SER A 58 3.71 18.04 -22.58
C SER A 58 2.99 18.32 -21.25
N VAL A 59 3.55 17.86 -20.14
CA VAL A 59 2.96 18.00 -18.80
C VAL A 59 3.67 19.09 -17.98
N LEU A 60 2.90 20.03 -17.43
CA LEU A 60 3.33 20.92 -16.36
C LEU A 60 2.74 20.43 -15.04
N HIS A 61 3.60 20.05 -14.09
CA HIS A 61 3.19 19.49 -12.80
C HIS A 61 3.62 20.42 -11.67
N ILE A 62 2.64 21.02 -10.98
CA ILE A 62 2.89 22.02 -9.92
C ILE A 62 2.37 21.55 -8.56
N ASP A 63 2.93 22.14 -7.51
CA ASP A 63 2.45 21.96 -6.13
C ASP A 63 2.63 23.25 -5.33
N ASN A 64 1.65 23.60 -4.49
CA ASN A 64 1.75 24.77 -3.61
C ASN A 64 2.71 24.55 -2.43
N LYS A 65 3.08 23.30 -2.12
CA LYS A 65 4.03 22.94 -1.08
C LYS A 65 5.47 23.01 -1.59
N GLN A 66 6.40 23.00 -0.65
CA GLN A 66 7.84 22.97 -0.91
C GLN A 66 8.40 21.54 -0.99
N TYR A 67 7.54 20.55 -0.99
CA TYR A 67 7.86 19.13 -0.97
C TYR A 67 6.83 18.36 -1.80
N TYR A 68 7.20 17.15 -2.23
CA TYR A 68 6.34 16.28 -3.03
C TYR A 68 5.36 15.48 -2.17
N GLY A 69 4.33 14.92 -2.81
CA GLY A 69 3.48 13.88 -2.26
C GLY A 69 2.08 14.35 -1.88
N ASP A 70 1.83 15.66 -1.74
CA ASP A 70 0.50 16.19 -1.44
C ASP A 70 -0.22 15.45 -0.28
N SER A 71 -1.41 14.88 -0.52
CA SER A 71 -2.17 14.02 0.43
C SER A 71 -1.49 12.66 0.74
N SER A 72 -0.54 12.26 -0.09
CA SER A 72 0.31 11.07 0.05
C SER A 72 1.67 11.37 0.71
N SER A 73 1.92 12.59 1.20
CA SER A 73 3.25 13.00 1.68
C SER A 73 3.72 12.26 2.94
N THR A 74 5.04 12.07 3.02
CA THR A 74 5.79 11.59 4.18
C THR A 74 6.47 12.78 4.85
N LEU A 75 6.06 13.13 6.07
CA LEU A 75 6.45 14.36 6.75
C LEU A 75 7.37 14.12 7.94
N THR A 76 8.36 14.99 8.12
CA THR A 76 9.09 15.08 9.39
C THR A 76 8.20 15.62 10.51
N ILE A 77 8.56 15.40 11.78
CA ILE A 77 7.74 15.86 12.93
C ILE A 77 7.51 17.39 12.91
N ASP A 78 8.50 18.18 12.51
CA ASP A 78 8.37 19.64 12.41
C ASP A 78 7.50 20.08 11.22
N GLN A 79 7.57 19.38 10.08
CA GLN A 79 6.63 19.58 8.98
C GLN A 79 5.20 19.20 9.41
N LEU A 80 5.04 18.13 10.18
CA LEU A 80 3.74 17.66 10.66
C LEU A 80 3.10 18.66 11.64
N LYS A 81 3.88 19.30 12.52
CA LYS A 81 3.38 20.42 13.35
C LYS A 81 2.82 21.57 12.52
N LYS A 82 3.56 21.96 11.46
CA LYS A 82 3.11 23.01 10.55
C LYS A 82 1.85 22.57 9.81
N TRP A 83 1.81 21.33 9.33
CA TRP A 83 0.65 20.73 8.68
C TRP A 83 -0.59 20.75 9.57
N CYS A 84 -0.50 20.31 10.84
CA CYS A 84 -1.63 20.39 11.78
C CYS A 84 -2.14 21.83 11.95
N ALA A 85 -1.24 22.81 12.05
CA ALA A 85 -1.62 24.22 12.16
C ALA A 85 -2.31 24.73 10.88
N ASP A 86 -1.85 24.31 9.70
CA ASP A 86 -2.44 24.70 8.42
C ASP A 86 -3.82 24.03 8.22
N VAL A 87 -4.00 22.77 8.63
CA VAL A 87 -5.31 22.08 8.65
C VAL A 87 -6.31 22.84 9.51
N ASN A 88 -5.96 23.17 10.76
CA ASN A 88 -6.86 23.86 11.69
C ASN A 88 -7.13 25.33 11.29
N GLN A 89 -6.37 25.88 10.35
CA GLN A 89 -6.62 27.18 9.73
C GLN A 89 -7.44 27.08 8.44
N ASN A 90 -7.97 25.88 8.12
CA ASN A 90 -8.71 25.58 6.89
C ASN A 90 -7.92 25.88 5.61
N LYS A 91 -6.58 25.75 5.65
CA LYS A 91 -5.72 25.93 4.47
C LYS A 91 -5.55 24.66 3.65
N ILE A 92 -5.87 23.51 4.24
CA ILE A 92 -5.74 22.20 3.60
C ILE A 92 -7.15 21.59 3.59
N PRO A 93 -7.89 21.70 2.47
CA PRO A 93 -9.18 21.05 2.30
C PRO A 93 -9.10 19.55 2.59
N HIS A 94 -10.24 18.94 2.91
CA HIS A 94 -10.39 17.51 3.17
C HIS A 94 -9.69 16.96 4.42
N PHE A 95 -8.90 17.75 5.13
CA PHE A 95 -8.39 17.40 6.43
C PHE A 95 -9.02 18.29 7.50
N GLN A 96 -9.35 17.71 8.65
CA GLN A 96 -9.91 18.44 9.77
C GLN A 96 -9.42 17.88 11.11
N ASP A 97 -9.53 18.71 12.15
CA ASP A 97 -9.25 18.36 13.54
C ASP A 97 -7.87 17.70 13.74
N ALA A 98 -6.85 18.29 13.14
CA ALA A 98 -5.49 17.78 13.23
C ALA A 98 -4.82 18.21 14.54
N GLN A 99 -4.41 17.25 15.35
CA GLN A 99 -3.83 17.48 16.66
C GLN A 99 -2.52 16.73 16.77
N ILE A 100 -1.51 17.36 17.38
CA ILE A 100 -0.23 16.73 17.69
C ILE A 100 0.09 16.89 19.17
N TYR A 101 0.35 15.78 19.83
CA TYR A 101 0.80 15.70 21.22
C TYR A 101 2.25 15.24 21.27
N ILE A 102 3.10 15.99 21.98
CA ILE A 102 4.51 15.67 22.22
C ILE A 102 4.73 15.76 23.73
N PRO A 103 4.94 14.63 24.42
CA PRO A 103 5.17 14.64 25.87
C PRO A 103 6.37 15.53 26.22
N GLY A 104 6.28 16.27 27.32
CA GLY A 104 7.42 17.04 27.86
C GLY A 104 7.95 18.20 26.99
N GLY A 105 7.40 18.41 25.79
CA GLY A 105 7.84 19.45 24.85
C GLY A 105 9.32 19.35 24.45
N LYS A 106 9.89 20.43 23.89
CA LYS A 106 11.29 20.48 23.42
C LYS A 106 12.33 20.32 24.54
N LEU A 107 11.96 20.56 25.80
CA LEU A 107 12.90 20.56 26.92
C LEU A 107 13.16 19.15 27.46
N ASN A 108 12.11 18.32 27.52
CA ASN A 108 12.19 17.01 28.19
C ASN A 108 12.11 15.84 27.21
N ASN A 109 11.60 16.03 26.00
CA ASN A 109 11.55 14.99 24.97
C ASN A 109 12.57 15.27 23.87
N GLN A 110 13.65 14.48 23.87
CA GLN A 110 14.77 14.65 22.95
C GLN A 110 14.58 13.79 21.71
N TYR A 111 14.36 14.42 20.56
CA TYR A 111 14.30 13.75 19.27
C TYR A 111 14.82 14.68 18.17
N LYS A 112 15.26 14.12 17.05
CA LYS A 112 15.66 14.87 15.86
C LYS A 112 14.57 14.72 14.81
N SER A 113 13.86 15.80 14.49
CA SER A 113 12.69 15.77 13.60
C SER A 113 12.93 15.05 12.27
N LYS A 114 14.10 15.24 11.67
CA LYS A 114 14.48 14.68 10.36
C LYS A 114 14.71 13.17 10.35
N ASP A 115 14.86 12.56 11.52
CA ASP A 115 15.06 11.11 11.64
C ASP A 115 13.73 10.35 11.59
N TYR A 116 12.61 11.06 11.37
CA TYR A 116 11.26 10.51 11.28
C TYR A 116 10.60 10.90 9.96
N GLY A 117 10.06 9.90 9.25
CA GLY A 117 9.15 10.06 8.12
C GLY A 117 7.76 9.56 8.52
N ILE A 118 6.79 10.48 8.60
CA ILE A 118 5.42 10.17 9.02
C ILE A 118 4.50 10.26 7.81
N ASP A 119 4.01 9.12 7.34
CA ASP A 119 3.03 9.06 6.25
C ASP A 119 1.66 9.59 6.71
N LEU A 120 1.06 10.47 5.92
CA LEU A 120 -0.33 10.92 6.13
C LEU A 120 -1.37 9.88 5.71
N THR A 121 -1.02 9.01 4.77
CA THR A 121 -1.94 7.99 4.24
C THR A 121 -1.22 6.65 4.08
N PRO A 122 -0.76 6.03 5.17
CA PRO A 122 0.07 4.83 5.12
C PRO A 122 -0.67 3.66 4.45
N LYS A 123 0.03 2.92 3.59
CA LYS A 123 -0.52 1.84 2.77
C LYS A 123 0.42 0.65 2.66
N ILE A 124 -0.15 -0.53 2.46
CA ILE A 124 0.57 -1.79 2.18
C ILE A 124 0.42 -2.18 0.71
N MET A 125 1.42 -2.88 0.18
CA MET A 125 1.41 -3.40 -1.18
C MET A 125 1.24 -4.91 -1.16
N PHE A 126 0.21 -5.43 -1.82
CA PHE A 126 0.09 -6.86 -2.07
C PHE A 126 1.08 -7.29 -3.16
N CYS A 127 1.70 -8.45 -2.99
CA CYS A 127 2.64 -9.03 -3.96
C CYS A 127 1.98 -9.34 -5.32
N GLN A 128 0.65 -9.43 -5.35
CA GLN A 128 -0.13 -9.40 -6.59
C GLN A 128 -1.06 -8.19 -6.55
N SER A 129 -0.64 -7.09 -7.17
CA SER A 129 -1.42 -5.85 -7.27
C SER A 129 -1.12 -5.10 -8.56
N ASP A 130 -2.10 -4.33 -9.04
CA ASP A 130 -1.95 -3.52 -10.26
C ASP A 130 -0.83 -2.49 -10.14
N LEU A 131 -0.67 -1.90 -8.95
CA LEU A 131 0.40 -0.94 -8.70
C LEU A 131 1.78 -1.59 -8.80
N LEU A 132 1.97 -2.79 -8.24
CA LEU A 132 3.24 -3.50 -8.36
C LEU A 132 3.54 -3.87 -9.82
N SER A 133 2.54 -4.38 -10.55
CA SER A 133 2.65 -4.63 -11.99
C SER A 133 3.05 -3.36 -12.75
N LEU A 134 2.43 -2.23 -12.43
CA LEU A 134 2.76 -0.94 -13.04
C LEU A 134 4.18 -0.47 -12.67
N LEU A 135 4.60 -0.62 -11.41
CA LEU A 135 5.96 -0.26 -10.99
C LEU A 135 7.02 -1.04 -11.77
N VAL A 136 6.76 -2.33 -12.04
CA VAL A 136 7.62 -3.17 -12.88
C VAL A 136 7.58 -2.71 -14.34
N LYS A 137 6.39 -2.58 -14.95
CA LYS A 137 6.22 -2.15 -16.35
C LYS A 137 6.87 -0.79 -16.61
N SER A 138 6.68 0.17 -15.71
CA SER A 138 7.23 1.53 -15.80
C SER A 138 8.67 1.68 -15.31
N ARG A 139 9.31 0.59 -14.83
CA ARG A 139 10.65 0.57 -14.23
C ARG A 139 10.85 1.53 -13.04
N VAL A 140 9.77 2.08 -12.48
CA VAL A 140 9.80 2.98 -11.31
C VAL A 140 10.30 2.26 -10.05
N TYR A 141 10.16 0.93 -9.99
CA TYR A 141 10.71 0.13 -8.89
C TYR A 141 12.22 0.34 -8.69
N ARG A 142 12.97 0.77 -9.72
CA ARG A 142 14.41 1.06 -9.62
C ARG A 142 14.74 2.20 -8.65
N TYR A 143 13.77 3.04 -8.32
CA TYR A 143 13.91 4.15 -7.38
C TYR A 143 13.45 3.80 -5.97
N LEU A 144 12.90 2.60 -5.76
CA LEU A 144 12.19 2.23 -4.55
C LEU A 144 12.83 0.98 -3.93
N GLU A 145 12.86 0.97 -2.61
CA GLU A 145 13.16 -0.25 -1.85
C GLU A 145 11.88 -0.71 -1.14
N PHE A 146 11.69 -2.02 -1.11
CA PHE A 146 10.58 -2.65 -0.42
C PHE A 146 11.08 -3.68 0.57
N GLN A 147 10.30 -3.86 1.64
CA GLN A 147 10.53 -4.88 2.65
C GLN A 147 9.24 -5.69 2.84
N SER A 148 9.39 -6.99 3.07
CA SER A 148 8.24 -7.85 3.36
C SER A 148 7.59 -7.47 4.69
N LEU A 149 6.32 -7.80 4.85
CA LEU A 149 5.67 -7.82 6.17
C LEU A 149 5.88 -9.18 6.82
N SER A 150 5.86 -9.24 8.14
CA SER A 150 6.00 -10.52 8.85
C SER A 150 4.69 -11.25 9.09
N ASN A 151 3.65 -10.53 9.50
CA ASN A 151 2.47 -11.13 10.09
C ASN A 151 1.29 -10.15 10.15
N PHE A 152 0.05 -10.67 10.17
CA PHE A 152 -1.07 -9.89 10.72
C PHE A 152 -1.49 -10.49 12.07
N HIS A 153 -1.86 -9.63 12.99
CA HIS A 153 -2.34 -9.99 14.32
C HIS A 153 -3.79 -9.59 14.44
N VAL A 154 -4.59 -10.45 15.06
CA VAL A 154 -5.97 -10.12 15.40
C VAL A 154 -6.08 -10.04 16.91
N PHE A 155 -6.68 -8.94 17.37
CA PHE A 155 -7.05 -8.81 18.77
C PHE A 155 -8.31 -9.63 19.06
N GLU A 156 -8.19 -10.63 19.94
CA GLU A 156 -9.30 -11.48 20.34
C GLU A 156 -9.12 -11.90 21.81
N ASN A 157 -10.17 -11.78 22.62
CA ASN A 157 -10.18 -12.18 24.04
C ASN A 157 -9.10 -11.49 24.90
N ASP A 158 -8.91 -10.18 24.72
CA ASP A 158 -7.91 -9.39 25.45
C ASP A 158 -6.45 -9.82 25.23
N ASP A 159 -6.18 -10.42 24.06
CA ASP A 159 -4.86 -10.88 23.66
C ASP A 159 -4.66 -10.74 22.14
N PHE A 160 -3.41 -10.57 21.72
CA PHE A 160 -3.04 -10.66 20.31
C PHE A 160 -2.61 -12.09 20.05
N GLN A 161 -3.50 -12.87 19.46
CA GLN A 161 -3.14 -14.24 19.14
C GLN A 161 -2.24 -14.24 17.89
N GLN A 162 -1.06 -14.85 18.00
CA GLN A 162 -0.22 -15.24 16.85
C GLN A 162 -0.92 -16.37 16.07
N LYS A 163 -2.00 -16.03 15.37
CA LYS A 163 -2.84 -17.04 14.69
C LYS A 163 -2.50 -17.23 13.21
N ILE A 164 -1.77 -16.31 12.58
CA ILE A 164 -1.57 -16.35 11.11
C ILE A 164 -0.35 -17.18 10.70
N ASN A 165 0.23 -17.97 11.60
CA ASN A 165 1.10 -19.08 11.20
C ASN A 165 0.27 -20.25 10.63
N SER A 166 -0.84 -20.01 9.92
CA SER A 166 -1.83 -20.99 9.43
C SER A 166 -2.50 -20.55 8.13
N THR A 167 -1.78 -19.84 7.27
CA THR A 167 -2.30 -19.41 5.96
C THR A 167 -1.83 -20.27 4.79
N THR A 168 -0.71 -20.97 4.94
CA THR A 168 -0.26 -21.97 3.96
C THR A 168 -0.86 -23.35 4.26
N LYS A 169 -0.82 -24.26 3.27
CA LYS A 169 -1.31 -25.63 3.48
C LYS A 169 -0.48 -26.34 4.53
N GLU A 170 0.83 -26.10 4.51
CA GLU A 170 1.83 -26.62 5.42
C GLU A 170 1.55 -26.14 6.85
N ASP A 171 1.30 -24.84 6.99
CA ASP A 171 1.02 -24.20 8.27
C ASP A 171 -0.29 -24.71 8.90
N ILE A 172 -1.39 -24.74 8.13
CA ILE A 172 -2.68 -25.32 8.57
C ILE A 172 -2.50 -26.78 8.97
N PHE A 173 -1.67 -27.53 8.25
CA PHE A 173 -1.44 -28.94 8.55
C PHE A 173 -0.67 -29.13 9.86
N ILE A 174 0.31 -28.26 10.16
CA ILE A 174 1.16 -28.35 11.35
C ILE A 174 0.46 -27.80 12.61
N ASP A 175 -0.49 -26.88 12.47
CA ASP A 175 -1.14 -26.23 13.63
C ASP A 175 -1.92 -27.21 14.52
N LYS A 176 -1.46 -27.40 15.75
CA LYS A 176 -2.08 -28.31 16.72
C LYS A 176 -3.32 -27.72 17.40
N SER A 177 -3.54 -26.41 17.28
CA SER A 177 -4.70 -25.71 17.84
C SER A 177 -5.99 -26.02 17.07
N LEU A 178 -5.88 -26.37 15.78
CA LEU A 178 -7.01 -26.67 14.91
C LEU A 178 -7.38 -28.16 14.94
N SER A 179 -8.67 -28.45 15.10
CA SER A 179 -9.20 -29.81 14.96
C SER A 179 -9.00 -30.32 13.52
N LEU A 180 -8.82 -31.63 13.34
CA LEU A 180 -8.73 -32.25 12.00
C LEU A 180 -9.95 -31.94 11.12
N LYS A 181 -11.13 -31.78 11.73
CA LYS A 181 -12.37 -31.41 11.04
C LYS A 181 -12.27 -29.97 10.51
N THR A 182 -11.84 -29.03 11.35
CA THR A 182 -11.64 -27.62 11.00
C THR A 182 -10.61 -27.48 9.87
N LYS A 183 -9.46 -28.17 9.98
CA LYS A 183 -8.43 -28.20 8.93
C LYS A 183 -8.99 -28.66 7.58
N ARG A 184 -9.84 -29.70 7.58
CA ARG A 184 -10.47 -30.21 6.35
C ARG A 184 -11.39 -29.16 5.71
N TYR A 185 -12.17 -28.44 6.51
CA TYR A 185 -13.06 -27.40 6.01
C TYR A 185 -12.32 -26.19 5.46
N LEU A 186 -11.28 -25.71 6.16
CA LEU A 186 -10.40 -24.66 5.68
C LEU A 186 -9.74 -25.06 4.35
N MET A 187 -9.19 -26.27 4.28
CA MET A 187 -8.59 -26.78 3.04
C MET A 187 -9.59 -26.92 1.90
N LYS A 188 -10.86 -27.27 2.17
CA LYS A 188 -11.93 -27.29 1.18
C LYS A 188 -12.21 -25.87 0.66
N PHE A 189 -12.27 -24.88 1.56
CA PHE A 189 -12.47 -23.48 1.21
C PHE A 189 -11.29 -22.92 0.38
N LEU A 190 -10.05 -23.14 0.80
CA LEU A 190 -8.87 -22.68 0.06
C LEU A 190 -8.80 -23.28 -1.34
N LYS A 191 -9.09 -24.58 -1.49
CA LYS A 191 -9.19 -25.22 -2.81
C LYS A 191 -10.31 -24.62 -3.65
N PHE A 192 -11.46 -24.31 -3.03
CA PHE A 192 -12.57 -23.68 -3.72
C PHE A 192 -12.19 -22.29 -4.25
N ILE A 193 -11.66 -21.41 -3.42
CA ILE A 193 -11.40 -20.02 -3.85
C ILE A 193 -10.20 -19.88 -4.80
N LEU A 194 -9.19 -20.75 -4.69
CA LEU A 194 -7.96 -20.67 -5.49
C LEU A 194 -7.95 -21.57 -6.72
N LEU A 195 -8.62 -22.73 -6.69
CA LEU A 195 -8.45 -23.77 -7.72
C LEU A 195 -9.74 -24.13 -8.46
N ASP A 196 -10.92 -23.81 -7.93
CA ASP A 196 -12.19 -24.11 -8.60
C ASP A 196 -12.46 -23.05 -9.67
N PRO A 197 -12.46 -23.38 -10.98
CA PRO A 197 -12.71 -22.41 -12.03
C PRO A 197 -14.13 -21.84 -11.97
N ASP A 198 -15.08 -22.60 -11.41
CA ASP A 198 -16.50 -22.23 -11.35
C ASP A 198 -16.88 -21.54 -10.03
N TYR A 199 -15.90 -21.17 -9.19
CA TYR A 199 -16.16 -20.55 -7.89
C TYR A 199 -17.03 -19.29 -8.02
N LYS A 200 -16.81 -18.49 -9.07
CA LYS A 200 -17.60 -17.29 -9.40
C LYS A 200 -19.10 -17.62 -9.53
N GLN A 201 -19.45 -18.64 -10.30
CA GLN A 201 -20.84 -19.05 -10.53
C GLN A 201 -21.50 -19.56 -9.25
N LYS A 202 -20.75 -20.27 -8.41
CA LYS A 202 -21.24 -20.83 -7.13
C LYS A 202 -21.44 -19.76 -6.05
N ILE A 203 -20.70 -18.65 -6.10
CA ILE A 203 -20.85 -17.51 -5.17
C ILE A 203 -22.02 -16.61 -5.57
N LYS A 204 -22.33 -16.49 -6.86
CA LYS A 204 -23.35 -15.56 -7.39
C LYS A 204 -24.69 -15.58 -6.64
N PRO A 205 -25.28 -16.73 -6.25
CA PRO A 205 -26.54 -16.76 -5.48
C PRO A 205 -26.44 -16.14 -4.08
N TYR A 206 -25.23 -16.03 -3.54
CA TYR A 206 -24.93 -15.51 -2.21
C TYR A 206 -24.27 -14.12 -2.26
N ALA A 207 -24.02 -13.54 -3.44
CA ALA A 207 -23.18 -12.36 -3.63
C ALA A 207 -23.54 -11.18 -2.71
N THR A 208 -24.84 -10.92 -2.50
CA THR A 208 -25.36 -9.83 -1.67
C THR A 208 -25.65 -10.24 -0.22
N GLN A 209 -25.53 -11.52 0.12
CA GLN A 209 -25.72 -12.02 1.48
C GLN A 209 -24.43 -11.86 2.31
N PRO A 210 -24.53 -11.77 3.65
CA PRO A 210 -23.36 -11.75 4.52
C PRO A 210 -22.46 -12.97 4.31
N VAL A 211 -21.14 -12.75 4.20
CA VAL A 211 -20.16 -13.81 3.92
C VAL A 211 -20.18 -14.92 4.97
N GLN A 212 -20.49 -14.58 6.23
CA GLN A 212 -20.63 -15.52 7.35
C GLN A 212 -21.62 -16.63 7.00
N LYS A 213 -22.74 -16.28 6.37
CA LYS A 213 -23.77 -17.24 6.00
C LYS A 213 -23.24 -18.24 4.98
N PHE A 214 -22.59 -17.75 3.92
CA PHE A 214 -21.98 -18.61 2.90
C PHE A 214 -20.93 -19.56 3.49
N LEU A 215 -20.02 -19.03 4.32
CA LEU A 215 -18.94 -19.82 4.93
C LEU A 215 -19.47 -20.89 5.90
N ARG A 216 -20.54 -20.61 6.64
CA ARG A 216 -21.20 -21.62 7.49
C ARG A 216 -21.95 -22.66 6.66
N ASP A 217 -22.73 -22.22 5.69
CA ASP A 217 -23.64 -23.09 4.96
C ASP A 217 -22.84 -24.06 4.05
N GLU A 218 -21.88 -23.55 3.28
CA GLU A 218 -21.15 -24.32 2.25
C GLU A 218 -19.86 -25.00 2.78
N PHE A 219 -19.21 -24.37 3.78
CA PHE A 219 -17.91 -24.81 4.29
C PHE A 219 -17.93 -25.25 5.75
N LYS A 220 -19.02 -25.02 6.50
CA LYS A 220 -19.15 -25.42 7.92
C LYS A 220 -18.04 -24.82 8.81
N LEU A 221 -17.57 -23.62 8.47
CA LEU A 221 -16.62 -22.87 9.29
C LEU A 221 -17.33 -22.21 10.48
N GLU A 222 -16.64 -22.11 11.61
CA GLU A 222 -17.14 -21.46 12.83
C GLU A 222 -16.63 -20.03 12.94
N ASP A 223 -17.17 -19.25 13.90
CA ASP A 223 -16.87 -17.83 14.08
C ASP A 223 -15.37 -17.50 14.12
N PRO A 224 -14.51 -18.25 14.86
CA PRO A 224 -13.09 -17.93 14.90
C PRO A 224 -12.44 -17.97 13.51
N GLN A 225 -12.76 -18.99 12.69
CA GLN A 225 -12.19 -19.11 11.34
C GLN A 225 -12.78 -18.08 10.37
N ILE A 226 -14.06 -17.77 10.52
CA ILE A 226 -14.72 -16.77 9.69
C ILE A 226 -14.13 -15.38 9.98
N ASN A 227 -13.99 -15.02 11.25
CA ASN A 227 -13.39 -13.76 11.67
C ASN A 227 -11.94 -13.65 11.18
N GLU A 228 -11.18 -14.74 11.25
CA GLU A 228 -9.81 -14.76 10.74
C GLU A 228 -9.74 -14.51 9.22
N LEU A 229 -10.61 -15.18 8.44
CA LEU A 229 -10.71 -14.98 6.99
C LEU A 229 -11.15 -13.56 6.64
N VAL A 230 -12.14 -13.02 7.36
CA VAL A 230 -12.78 -11.75 7.01
C VAL A 230 -11.96 -10.54 7.44
N PHE A 231 -11.47 -10.52 8.68
CA PHE A 231 -10.85 -9.34 9.28
C PHE A 231 -9.33 -9.35 9.21
N SER A 232 -8.68 -10.50 9.36
CA SER A 232 -7.22 -10.58 9.17
C SER A 232 -6.87 -10.73 7.71
N ILE A 233 -7.30 -11.81 7.06
CA ILE A 233 -6.93 -12.11 5.67
C ILE A 233 -7.60 -11.10 4.71
N GLY A 234 -8.89 -10.85 4.91
CA GLY A 234 -9.66 -9.92 4.09
C GLY A 234 -9.49 -8.44 4.45
N LEU A 235 -8.93 -8.09 5.63
CA LEU A 235 -8.84 -6.70 6.09
C LEU A 235 -10.18 -5.93 5.96
N SER A 236 -11.29 -6.59 6.30
CA SER A 236 -12.63 -5.99 6.19
C SER A 236 -12.91 -4.99 7.31
N TYR A 237 -13.74 -3.98 7.01
CA TYR A 237 -14.08 -2.92 7.97
C TYR A 237 -15.33 -3.20 8.79
N LYS A 238 -16.31 -3.89 8.21
CA LYS A 238 -17.66 -4.05 8.78
C LYS A 238 -17.97 -5.51 9.04
N GLU A 239 -18.80 -5.78 10.05
CA GLU A 239 -19.20 -7.15 10.39
C GLU A 239 -19.98 -7.79 9.24
N GLN A 240 -21.03 -7.14 8.75
CA GLN A 240 -21.92 -7.68 7.71
C GLN A 240 -21.40 -7.37 6.30
N ILE A 241 -20.16 -7.76 6.00
CA ILE A 241 -19.61 -7.67 4.64
C ILE A 241 -20.31 -8.67 3.72
N ASN A 242 -20.67 -8.22 2.52
CA ASN A 242 -21.31 -9.10 1.54
C ASN A 242 -20.31 -10.13 1.00
N THR A 243 -20.82 -11.29 0.57
CA THR A 243 -19.99 -12.42 0.14
C THR A 243 -19.05 -12.05 -1.01
N LYS A 244 -19.53 -11.26 -1.98
CA LYS A 244 -18.73 -10.84 -3.13
C LYS A 244 -17.50 -10.02 -2.72
N GLU A 245 -17.72 -8.97 -1.95
CA GLU A 245 -16.67 -8.05 -1.47
C GLU A 245 -15.64 -8.80 -0.61
N ALA A 246 -16.11 -9.64 0.33
CA ALA A 246 -15.24 -10.44 1.18
C ALA A 246 -14.37 -11.41 0.37
N PHE A 247 -14.93 -12.07 -0.64
CA PHE A 247 -14.19 -13.02 -1.47
C PHE A 247 -13.09 -12.36 -2.31
N ILE A 248 -13.33 -11.17 -2.84
CA ILE A 248 -12.32 -10.40 -3.57
C ILE A 248 -11.13 -10.13 -2.64
N LYS A 249 -11.41 -9.61 -1.45
CA LYS A 249 -10.38 -9.27 -0.46
C LYS A 249 -9.61 -10.51 0.03
N ILE A 250 -10.32 -11.59 0.35
CA ILE A 250 -9.69 -12.86 0.77
C ILE A 250 -8.84 -13.44 -0.35
N LYS A 251 -9.35 -13.46 -1.59
CA LYS A 251 -8.63 -14.00 -2.74
C LYS A 251 -7.36 -13.22 -3.03
N ARG A 252 -7.40 -11.88 -2.97
CA ARG A 252 -6.23 -11.00 -3.14
C ARG A 252 -5.07 -11.38 -2.22
N PHE A 253 -5.38 -11.55 -0.94
CA PHE A 253 -4.39 -11.97 0.05
C PHE A 253 -3.86 -13.37 -0.26
N LEU A 254 -4.75 -14.34 -0.50
CA LEU A 254 -4.37 -15.73 -0.75
C LEU A 254 -3.58 -15.93 -2.06
N SER A 255 -3.87 -15.16 -3.11
CA SER A 255 -3.17 -15.27 -4.39
C SER A 255 -1.79 -14.60 -4.37
N SER A 256 -1.52 -13.74 -3.38
CA SER A 256 -0.26 -13.03 -3.22
C SER A 256 0.82 -13.82 -2.46
N PHE A 257 0.52 -15.02 -1.94
CA PHE A 257 1.50 -15.87 -1.27
C PHE A 257 2.59 -16.39 -2.21
N ASP A 258 3.80 -16.57 -1.68
CA ASP A 258 4.96 -17.18 -2.35
C ASP A 258 5.37 -16.50 -3.68
N VAL A 259 4.96 -15.25 -3.91
CA VAL A 259 5.36 -14.48 -5.11
C VAL A 259 6.76 -13.87 -4.92
N TYR A 260 6.96 -13.07 -3.87
CA TYR A 260 8.24 -12.40 -3.55
C TYR A 260 8.80 -12.76 -2.17
N GLY A 261 8.13 -13.64 -1.43
CA GLY A 261 8.48 -14.02 -0.07
C GLY A 261 7.38 -14.86 0.57
N LYS A 262 7.58 -15.21 1.84
CA LYS A 262 6.63 -16.06 2.60
C LYS A 262 5.32 -15.34 2.95
N PHE A 263 5.34 -14.01 2.97
CA PHE A 263 4.18 -13.20 3.32
C PHE A 263 3.62 -12.46 2.09
N PRO A 264 2.29 -12.33 1.94
CA PRO A 264 1.66 -11.82 0.73
C PRO A 264 1.70 -10.29 0.56
N CYS A 265 2.37 -9.57 1.46
CA CYS A 265 2.42 -8.11 1.45
C CYS A 265 3.84 -7.59 1.68
N MET A 266 4.07 -6.37 1.21
CA MET A 266 5.28 -5.59 1.41
C MET A 266 4.96 -4.12 1.73
N VAL A 267 5.90 -3.42 2.36
CA VAL A 267 5.89 -1.97 2.56
C VAL A 267 7.07 -1.35 1.83
N SER A 268 6.95 -0.09 1.42
CA SER A 268 8.09 0.65 0.91
C SER A 268 8.93 1.22 2.08
N LYS A 269 10.25 1.25 1.91
CA LYS A 269 11.16 1.86 2.87
C LYS A 269 11.15 3.39 2.73
N TYR A 270 11.45 4.09 3.82
CA TYR A 270 11.56 5.55 3.92
C TYR A 270 10.27 6.36 3.70
N GLY A 271 9.21 5.74 3.21
CA GLY A 271 7.88 6.32 3.05
C GLY A 271 7.02 5.38 2.22
N GLY A 272 5.73 5.27 2.52
CA GLY A 272 4.79 4.52 1.71
C GLY A 272 4.42 5.31 0.45
N PRO A 273 3.21 5.88 0.36
CA PRO A 273 2.78 6.58 -0.85
C PRO A 273 3.64 7.78 -1.26
N GLY A 274 4.34 8.42 -0.30
CA GLY A 274 5.17 9.60 -0.56
C GLY A 274 6.41 9.31 -1.40
N GLU A 275 7.08 8.18 -1.12
CA GLU A 275 8.24 7.73 -1.92
C GLU A 275 7.79 7.21 -3.28
N LEU A 276 6.67 6.48 -3.33
CA LEU A 276 6.10 6.06 -4.61
C LEU A 276 5.74 7.26 -5.51
N ALA A 277 5.11 8.29 -4.95
CA ALA A 277 4.77 9.50 -5.69
C ALA A 277 6.03 10.20 -6.24
N GLN A 278 7.10 10.28 -5.44
CA GLN A 278 8.38 10.82 -5.89
C GLN A 278 9.04 9.97 -6.98
N GLY A 279 8.96 8.64 -6.88
CA GLY A 279 9.44 7.71 -7.91
C GLY A 279 8.73 7.92 -9.25
N PHE A 280 7.41 8.08 -9.24
CA PHE A 280 6.66 8.41 -10.45
C PHE A 280 6.95 9.83 -10.94
N CYS A 281 7.09 10.82 -10.05
CA CYS A 281 7.48 12.18 -10.46
C CYS A 281 8.84 12.19 -11.17
N ARG A 282 9.79 11.39 -10.68
CA ARG A 282 11.09 11.22 -11.33
C ARG A 282 10.94 10.57 -12.71
N SER A 283 10.13 9.52 -12.83
CA SER A 283 9.86 8.87 -14.13
C SER A 283 9.23 9.85 -15.12
N ALA A 284 8.23 10.63 -14.68
CA ALA A 284 7.60 11.66 -15.49
C ALA A 284 8.59 12.75 -15.94
N ALA A 285 9.48 13.19 -15.04
CA ALA A 285 10.52 14.17 -15.37
C ALA A 285 11.52 13.64 -16.41
N VAL A 286 11.89 12.36 -16.35
CA VAL A 286 12.72 11.71 -17.37
C VAL A 286 12.03 11.71 -18.74
N ALA A 287 10.70 11.50 -18.75
CA ALA A 287 9.87 11.57 -19.95
C ALA A 287 9.54 13.01 -20.40
N GLY A 288 10.02 14.06 -19.70
CA GLY A 288 9.88 15.46 -20.12
C GLY A 288 8.87 16.30 -19.35
N THR A 289 8.24 15.79 -18.28
CA THR A 289 7.40 16.62 -17.39
C THR A 289 8.21 17.77 -16.80
N THR A 290 7.65 18.98 -16.83
CA THR A 290 8.22 20.13 -16.10
C THR A 290 7.58 20.27 -14.73
N TYR A 291 8.43 20.28 -13.69
CA TYR A 291 8.01 20.41 -12.30
C TYR A 291 8.18 21.81 -11.74
N LYS A 292 7.22 22.26 -10.93
CA LYS A 292 7.37 23.51 -10.18
C LYS A 292 6.65 23.49 -8.83
N LEU A 293 7.43 23.34 -7.76
CA LEU A 293 6.96 23.43 -6.39
C LEU A 293 6.74 24.89 -5.96
N ASN A 294 6.15 25.07 -4.77
CA ASN A 294 5.82 26.38 -4.18
C ASN A 294 5.05 27.31 -5.15
N THR A 295 4.22 26.73 -6.02
CA THR A 295 3.50 27.43 -7.08
C THR A 295 2.01 27.11 -6.99
N SER A 296 1.17 28.12 -7.14
CA SER A 296 -0.28 27.97 -7.06
C SER A 296 -0.94 28.61 -8.27
N LEU A 297 -1.96 27.94 -8.80
CA LEU A 297 -2.86 28.51 -9.80
C LEU A 297 -3.75 29.57 -9.11
N ILE A 298 -3.72 30.79 -9.64
CA ILE A 298 -4.52 31.92 -9.13
C ILE A 298 -5.81 32.07 -9.94
N ASP A 299 -5.72 31.85 -11.25
CA ASP A 299 -6.84 32.02 -12.18
C ASP A 299 -6.64 31.14 -13.41
N PHE A 300 -7.73 30.79 -14.09
CA PHE A 300 -7.72 30.05 -15.34
C PHE A 300 -8.82 30.59 -16.26
N ASP A 301 -8.43 31.12 -17.41
CA ASP A 301 -9.35 31.53 -18.46
C ASP A 301 -9.71 30.31 -19.32
N PRO A 302 -10.95 29.76 -19.23
CA PRO A 302 -11.34 28.59 -20.01
C PRO A 302 -11.61 28.88 -21.49
N GLU A 303 -11.72 30.15 -21.90
CA GLU A 303 -11.89 30.52 -23.32
C GLU A 303 -10.56 30.61 -24.03
N LEU A 304 -9.59 31.28 -23.42
CA LEU A 304 -8.22 31.41 -23.95
C LEU A 304 -7.34 30.21 -23.58
N LYS A 305 -7.80 29.38 -22.64
CA LYS A 305 -7.05 28.32 -21.97
C LYS A 305 -5.74 28.81 -21.38
N ILE A 306 -5.74 29.94 -20.67
CA ILE A 306 -4.54 30.52 -20.06
C ILE A 306 -4.61 30.35 -18.55
N ALA A 307 -3.61 29.68 -17.98
CA ALA A 307 -3.42 29.53 -16.55
C ALA A 307 -2.51 30.65 -16.01
N HIS A 308 -2.92 31.28 -14.91
CA HIS A 308 -2.16 32.34 -14.23
C HIS A 308 -1.65 31.87 -12.87
N PHE A 309 -0.36 32.07 -12.59
CA PHE A 309 0.27 31.57 -11.37
C PHE A 309 0.68 32.69 -10.41
N ASN A 310 0.96 32.31 -9.16
CA ASN A 310 1.34 33.21 -8.07
C ASN A 310 2.67 33.95 -8.21
N ASP A 311 3.52 33.54 -9.13
CA ASP A 311 4.77 34.22 -9.45
C ASP A 311 4.65 35.17 -10.65
N GLY A 312 3.44 35.33 -11.20
CA GLY A 312 3.15 36.18 -12.35
C GLY A 312 3.37 35.51 -13.71
N SER A 313 3.80 34.24 -13.74
CA SER A 313 3.86 33.47 -14.99
C SER A 313 2.46 33.13 -15.51
N HIS A 314 2.33 32.99 -16.82
CA HIS A 314 1.11 32.61 -17.51
C HIS A 314 1.44 31.57 -18.58
N ILE A 315 0.64 30.52 -18.66
CA ILE A 315 0.91 29.39 -19.56
C ILE A 315 -0.38 28.98 -20.25
N LYS A 316 -0.31 28.78 -21.57
CA LYS A 316 -1.43 28.25 -22.34
C LYS A 316 -1.54 26.74 -22.13
N ILE A 317 -2.73 26.25 -21.81
CA ILE A 317 -3.05 24.83 -21.61
C ILE A 317 -3.80 24.33 -22.83
N ASN A 318 -3.28 23.34 -23.56
CA ASN A 318 -3.92 22.91 -24.82
C ASN A 318 -5.12 21.98 -24.55
N GLU A 319 -4.99 21.06 -23.60
CA GLU A 319 -5.98 20.03 -23.29
C GLU A 319 -6.70 20.29 -21.96
N LYS A 320 -6.20 19.75 -20.85
CA LYS A 320 -6.89 19.67 -19.55
C LYS A 320 -6.08 20.21 -18.37
N VAL A 321 -6.79 20.63 -17.34
CA VAL A 321 -6.25 20.95 -16.02
C VAL A 321 -6.75 19.91 -15.01
N VAL A 322 -5.83 19.20 -14.36
CA VAL A 322 -6.13 18.19 -13.34
C VAL A 322 -5.78 18.75 -11.96
N ILE A 323 -6.70 18.66 -11.01
CA ILE A 323 -6.56 19.33 -9.70
C ILE A 323 -6.81 18.36 -8.54
N SER A 324 -5.80 18.16 -7.70
CA SER A 324 -5.96 17.55 -6.38
C SER A 324 -6.85 18.41 -5.48
N PRO A 325 -7.82 17.82 -4.75
CA PRO A 325 -8.67 18.56 -3.82
C PRO A 325 -7.92 19.37 -2.77
N THR A 326 -6.71 18.96 -2.35
CA THR A 326 -5.95 19.71 -1.35
C THR A 326 -5.18 20.90 -1.93
N GLN A 327 -5.12 21.00 -3.26
CA GLN A 327 -4.49 22.06 -4.03
C GLN A 327 -5.52 23.04 -4.63
N MET A 328 -6.78 22.94 -4.20
CA MET A 328 -7.91 23.70 -4.72
C MET A 328 -7.65 25.21 -4.74
N PRO A 329 -7.66 25.86 -5.93
CA PRO A 329 -7.64 27.31 -6.03
C PRO A 329 -8.92 27.94 -5.48
N LYS A 330 -8.79 29.10 -4.83
CA LYS A 330 -9.94 29.78 -4.18
C LYS A 330 -11.08 30.10 -5.15
N PHE A 331 -10.79 30.45 -6.40
CA PHE A 331 -11.80 30.81 -7.39
C PHE A 331 -12.66 29.61 -7.82
N LEU A 332 -12.16 28.37 -7.68
CA LEU A 332 -12.87 27.14 -8.03
C LEU A 332 -13.64 26.53 -6.86
N GLN A 333 -13.54 27.09 -5.65
CA GLN A 333 -14.16 26.52 -4.46
C GLN A 333 -15.68 26.33 -4.62
N SER A 334 -16.38 27.31 -5.20
CA SER A 334 -17.82 27.23 -5.43
C SER A 334 -18.19 26.11 -6.41
N SER A 335 -17.46 26.01 -7.53
CA SER A 335 -17.67 24.97 -8.54
C SER A 335 -17.35 23.58 -7.98
N TYR A 336 -16.30 23.46 -7.16
CA TYR A 336 -15.97 22.22 -6.44
C TYR A 336 -17.08 21.80 -5.47
N ASN A 337 -17.61 22.75 -4.69
CA ASN A 337 -18.72 22.48 -3.77
C ASN A 337 -19.97 21.99 -4.52
N GLN A 338 -20.27 22.58 -5.69
CA GLN A 338 -21.38 22.14 -6.54
C GLN A 338 -21.14 20.74 -7.12
N ALA A 339 -19.92 20.46 -7.59
CA ALA A 339 -19.55 19.14 -8.12
C ALA A 339 -19.67 18.04 -7.06
N THR A 340 -19.42 18.38 -5.80
CA THR A 340 -19.42 17.45 -4.66
C THR A 340 -20.73 17.38 -3.88
N GLU A 341 -21.69 18.28 -4.12
CA GLU A 341 -22.94 18.41 -3.36
C GLU A 341 -23.75 17.09 -3.24
N ASN A 342 -23.75 16.29 -4.31
CA ASN A 342 -24.49 15.03 -4.38
C ASN A 342 -23.63 13.78 -4.16
N LEU A 343 -22.34 13.96 -3.84
CA LEU A 343 -21.45 12.86 -3.50
C LEU A 343 -21.55 12.59 -2.01
N GLN A 344 -21.55 11.33 -1.62
CA GLN A 344 -21.61 10.97 -0.21
C GLN A 344 -20.20 11.06 0.40
N PRO A 345 -19.98 11.94 1.38
CA PRO A 345 -18.70 12.03 2.07
C PRO A 345 -18.51 10.82 2.99
N HIS A 346 -17.27 10.34 3.03
CA HIS A 346 -16.77 9.34 3.96
C HIS A 346 -15.65 9.95 4.77
N TYR A 347 -15.58 9.55 6.05
CA TYR A 347 -14.51 9.99 6.94
C TYR A 347 -13.59 8.83 7.30
N VAL A 348 -12.28 9.11 7.31
CA VAL A 348 -11.24 8.23 7.82
C VAL A 348 -10.56 8.95 8.97
N THR A 349 -10.70 8.42 10.19
CA THR A 349 -10.03 8.98 11.36
C THR A 349 -8.73 8.22 11.57
N ARG A 350 -7.62 8.93 11.72
CA ARG A 350 -6.28 8.35 11.90
C ARG A 350 -5.66 8.80 13.22
N LEU A 351 -4.96 7.87 13.86
CA LEU A 351 -4.12 8.11 15.03
C LEU A 351 -2.74 7.50 14.76
N ILE A 352 -1.74 8.36 14.62
CA ILE A 352 -0.34 7.95 14.43
C ILE A 352 0.38 8.10 15.75
N THR A 353 1.00 7.03 16.24
CA THR A 353 1.79 7.04 17.48
C THR A 353 3.23 6.66 17.17
N VAL A 354 4.18 7.53 17.51
CA VAL A 354 5.61 7.23 17.47
C VAL A 354 6.05 6.78 18.86
N VAL A 355 6.54 5.56 18.94
CA VAL A 355 6.82 4.84 20.18
C VAL A 355 8.32 4.57 20.29
N ARG A 356 8.93 4.79 21.46
CA ARG A 356 10.34 4.47 21.74
C ARG A 356 10.54 2.99 22.06
N ARG A 357 10.03 2.14 21.18
CA ARG A 357 10.14 0.70 21.27
C ARG A 357 10.02 0.09 19.90
N ASP A 358 10.82 -0.93 19.64
CA ASP A 358 10.94 -1.54 18.31
C ASP A 358 9.80 -2.51 17.96
N CYS A 359 9.02 -2.96 18.96
CA CYS A 359 7.91 -3.90 18.80
C CYS A 359 8.29 -5.22 18.10
N LYS A 360 9.52 -5.72 18.35
CA LYS A 360 10.00 -7.00 17.79
C LYS A 360 9.12 -8.19 18.19
N GLU A 361 8.43 -8.09 19.32
CA GLU A 361 7.52 -9.11 19.85
C GLU A 361 6.38 -9.43 18.87
N TRP A 362 6.01 -8.46 18.02
CA TRP A 362 4.98 -8.58 16.98
C TRP A 362 5.54 -8.82 15.58
N MET A 363 6.86 -8.99 15.43
CA MET A 363 7.52 -9.12 14.13
C MET A 363 8.39 -10.38 14.05
N SER A 364 8.47 -10.97 12.87
CA SER A 364 9.39 -12.08 12.60
C SER A 364 10.84 -11.60 12.57
N SER A 365 11.80 -12.50 12.81
CA SER A 365 13.23 -12.16 12.74
C SER A 365 13.60 -11.63 11.35
N ASN A 366 14.20 -10.43 11.29
CA ASN A 366 14.59 -9.68 10.09
C ASN A 366 13.46 -8.93 9.35
N GLU A 367 12.24 -8.92 9.89
CA GLU A 367 11.15 -8.10 9.36
C GLU A 367 10.98 -6.83 10.20
N SER A 368 10.40 -5.80 9.58
CA SER A 368 10.27 -4.47 10.19
C SER A 368 8.84 -3.94 10.18
N SER A 369 7.88 -4.77 9.79
CA SER A 369 6.47 -4.36 9.75
C SER A 369 5.50 -5.48 10.03
N ALA A 370 4.41 -5.14 10.73
CA ALA A 370 3.29 -6.01 11.03
C ALA A 370 1.96 -5.25 10.93
N ILE A 371 0.86 -5.98 10.78
CA ILE A 371 -0.49 -5.39 10.86
C ILE A 371 -1.18 -5.90 12.10
N VAL A 372 -1.95 -5.04 12.74
CA VAL A 372 -2.85 -5.40 13.83
C VAL A 372 -4.27 -5.00 13.44
N VAL A 373 -5.23 -5.88 13.66
CA VAL A 373 -6.64 -5.63 13.41
C VAL A 373 -7.45 -5.88 14.68
N PHE A 374 -8.30 -4.91 15.02
CA PHE A 374 -9.34 -5.02 16.03
C PHE A 374 -10.68 -5.19 15.31
N PRO A 375 -11.25 -6.40 15.25
CA PRO A 375 -12.55 -6.63 14.63
C PRO A 375 -13.67 -5.81 15.29
N PRO A 376 -14.84 -5.66 14.64
CA PRO A 376 -16.03 -5.14 15.29
C PRO A 376 -16.31 -5.83 16.64
N HIS A 377 -16.76 -5.06 17.63
CA HIS A 377 -17.09 -5.53 18.98
C HIS A 377 -15.92 -6.10 19.80
N SER A 378 -14.68 -5.95 19.33
CA SER A 378 -13.48 -6.47 20.04
C SER A 378 -12.92 -5.49 21.08
N LEU A 379 -13.22 -4.19 20.96
CA LEU A 379 -12.76 -3.16 21.88
C LEU A 379 -13.77 -2.92 23.02
N PRO A 380 -13.32 -2.45 24.20
CA PRO A 380 -14.21 -2.01 25.29
C PRO A 380 -15.24 -0.94 24.90
N THR A 381 -14.95 -0.17 23.86
CA THR A 381 -15.85 0.83 23.27
C THR A 381 -16.95 0.21 22.42
N ASN A 382 -16.93 -1.12 22.24
CA ASN A 382 -17.82 -1.87 21.37
C ASN A 382 -17.84 -1.31 19.94
N ASN A 383 -16.65 -1.12 19.36
CA ASN A 383 -16.43 -0.53 18.03
C ASN A 383 -17.32 -1.19 16.96
N GLU A 384 -17.95 -0.39 16.09
CA GLU A 384 -18.80 -0.89 15.00
C GLU A 384 -18.01 -1.28 13.76
N TYR A 385 -16.93 -0.55 13.51
CA TYR A 385 -15.99 -0.81 12.43
C TYR A 385 -14.65 -1.30 12.99
N SER A 386 -13.91 -2.07 12.20
CA SER A 386 -12.59 -2.52 12.60
C SER A 386 -11.60 -1.36 12.72
N VAL A 387 -10.73 -1.43 13.72
CA VAL A 387 -9.54 -0.57 13.80
C VAL A 387 -8.38 -1.34 13.21
N GLN A 388 -7.69 -0.76 12.23
CA GLN A 388 -6.55 -1.36 11.55
C GLN A 388 -5.29 -0.55 11.87
N VAL A 389 -4.19 -1.23 12.15
CA VAL A 389 -2.93 -0.60 12.53
C VAL A 389 -1.78 -1.20 11.74
N ILE A 390 -1.03 -0.36 11.03
CA ILE A 390 0.27 -0.75 10.45
C ILE A 390 1.35 -0.36 11.46
N ILE A 391 2.18 -1.32 11.84
CA ILE A 391 3.32 -1.11 12.74
C ILE A 391 4.56 -1.17 11.89
N GLN A 392 5.40 -0.12 11.94
CA GLN A 392 6.66 -0.06 11.21
C GLN A 392 7.77 0.35 12.16
N ASN A 393 8.81 -0.48 12.26
CA ASN A 393 9.95 -0.22 13.14
C ASN A 393 11.12 0.45 12.40
N GLY A 394 12.21 0.70 13.11
CA GLY A 394 13.38 1.42 12.57
C GLY A 394 13.97 0.83 11.29
N GLY A 395 13.84 -0.49 11.06
CA GLY A 395 14.36 -1.13 9.85
C GLY A 395 13.68 -0.71 8.54
N THR A 396 12.47 -0.14 8.63
CA THR A 396 11.80 0.48 7.47
C THR A 396 12.44 1.81 7.05
N GLY A 397 13.26 2.43 7.91
CA GLY A 397 13.85 3.75 7.69
C GLY A 397 12.93 4.93 8.01
N LEU A 398 11.70 4.69 8.50
CA LEU A 398 10.76 5.74 8.88
C LEU A 398 11.03 6.36 10.25
N CYS A 399 11.76 5.69 11.12
CA CYS A 399 12.14 6.18 12.44
C CYS A 399 13.50 5.60 12.86
N PRO A 400 14.13 6.10 13.93
CA PRO A 400 15.39 5.55 14.42
C PRO A 400 15.26 4.09 14.89
N GLU A 401 16.35 3.34 14.76
CA GLU A 401 16.49 1.99 15.34
C GLU A 401 16.06 1.94 16.81
N GLY A 402 15.35 0.87 17.19
CA GLY A 402 14.80 0.70 18.54
C GLY A 402 13.46 1.42 18.78
N GLN A 403 12.90 2.08 17.77
CA GLN A 403 11.61 2.77 17.81
C GLN A 403 10.65 2.20 16.76
N SER A 404 9.37 2.54 16.88
CA SER A 404 8.35 2.17 15.89
C SER A 404 7.29 3.25 15.75
N ILE A 405 6.57 3.18 14.63
CA ILE A 405 5.43 4.02 14.32
C ILE A 405 4.21 3.13 14.14
N TRP A 406 3.12 3.47 14.83
CA TRP A 406 1.84 2.79 14.74
C TRP A 406 0.88 3.70 14.00
N PHE A 407 0.49 3.28 12.81
CA PHE A 407 -0.44 3.98 11.95
C PHE A 407 -1.84 3.37 12.09
N SER A 408 -2.64 3.88 13.03
CA SER A 408 -3.99 3.38 13.29
C SER A 408 -5.03 4.14 12.49
N GLN A 409 -6.02 3.43 11.93
CA GLN A 409 -7.15 4.03 11.23
C GLN A 409 -8.48 3.29 11.47
N THR A 410 -9.59 4.03 11.34
CA THR A 410 -10.95 3.49 11.32
C THR A 410 -11.83 4.28 10.34
N VAL A 411 -12.84 3.60 9.80
CA VAL A 411 -13.89 4.17 8.94
C VAL A 411 -15.19 4.43 9.70
N GLU A 412 -15.14 4.49 11.03
CA GLU A 412 -16.26 4.93 11.86
C GLU A 412 -16.68 6.36 11.48
N GLN A 413 -17.96 6.54 11.17
CA GLN A 413 -18.50 7.82 10.69
C GLN A 413 -18.92 8.73 11.85
N ASP A 414 -19.19 8.20 13.05
CA ASP A 414 -19.25 9.01 14.26
C ASP A 414 -17.83 9.40 14.71
N LEU A 415 -17.44 10.64 14.42
CA LEU A 415 -16.09 11.16 14.66
C LEU A 415 -15.65 11.11 16.13
N ASN A 416 -16.59 11.16 17.09
CA ASN A 416 -16.23 11.05 18.51
C ASN A 416 -15.98 9.59 18.90
N ARG A 417 -16.80 8.67 18.40
CA ARG A 417 -16.59 7.24 18.57
C ARG A 417 -15.30 6.79 17.89
N ALA A 418 -15.03 7.25 16.68
CA ALA A 418 -13.81 6.94 15.94
C ALA A 418 -12.55 7.25 16.76
N LYS A 419 -12.48 8.41 17.41
CA LYS A 419 -11.38 8.77 18.32
C LYS A 419 -11.32 7.87 19.55
N SER A 420 -12.47 7.57 20.15
CA SER A 420 -12.55 6.68 21.30
C SER A 420 -12.08 5.26 20.97
N ASP A 421 -12.45 4.74 19.80
CA ASP A 421 -12.04 3.43 19.31
C ASP A 421 -10.52 3.39 19.05
N LEU A 422 -9.96 4.44 18.45
CA LEU A 422 -8.51 4.54 18.21
C LEU A 422 -7.70 4.61 19.51
N GLU A 423 -8.12 5.40 20.50
CA GLU A 423 -7.43 5.46 21.80
C GLU A 423 -7.62 4.18 22.62
N SER A 424 -8.77 3.52 22.49
CA SER A 424 -9.03 2.20 23.07
C SER A 424 -8.10 1.14 22.47
N ALA A 425 -7.95 1.12 21.13
CA ALA A 425 -6.99 0.27 20.44
C ALA A 425 -5.54 0.55 20.88
N TYR A 426 -5.12 1.83 20.92
CA TYR A 426 -3.81 2.21 21.45
C TYR A 426 -3.57 1.64 22.85
N SER A 427 -4.54 1.79 23.75
CA SER A 427 -4.43 1.31 25.13
C SER A 427 -4.28 -0.21 25.20
N LYS A 428 -5.00 -0.96 24.35
CA LYS A 428 -4.87 -2.43 24.27
C LYS A 428 -3.52 -2.86 23.69
N MET A 429 -3.02 -2.17 22.67
CA MET A 429 -1.68 -2.40 22.12
C MET A 429 -0.60 -2.13 23.15
N GLU A 430 -0.67 -1.00 23.86
CA GLU A 430 0.26 -0.64 24.93
C GLU A 430 0.30 -1.71 26.03
N LEU A 431 -0.87 -2.14 26.51
CA LEU A 431 -0.97 -3.15 27.56
C LEU A 431 -0.37 -4.50 27.14
N SER A 432 -0.64 -4.97 25.92
CA SER A 432 -0.06 -6.21 25.41
C SER A 432 1.46 -6.11 25.27
N LEU A 433 1.97 -5.00 24.71
CA LEU A 433 3.40 -4.81 24.53
C LEU A 433 4.14 -4.80 25.87
N LEU A 434 3.57 -4.16 26.90
CA LEU A 434 4.11 -4.16 28.26
C LEU A 434 4.01 -5.55 28.91
N ARG A 435 2.95 -6.31 28.62
CA ARG A 435 2.77 -7.69 29.11
C ARG A 435 3.81 -8.64 28.50
N GLU A 436 3.97 -8.64 27.18
CA GLU A 436 4.88 -9.52 26.43
C GLU A 436 6.35 -9.24 26.73
N SER A 437 6.66 -8.02 27.15
CA SER A 437 8.02 -7.58 27.45
C SER A 437 8.48 -7.78 28.89
N CYS A 438 7.59 -8.21 29.78
CA CYS A 438 7.95 -8.50 31.16
C CYS A 438 8.80 -9.78 31.23
N ASN A 439 10.13 -9.62 31.28
CA ASN A 439 11.11 -10.70 31.45
C ASN A 439 11.02 -11.49 32.77
N ASN A 440 10.06 -11.20 33.67
CA ASN A 440 9.85 -11.93 34.93
C ASN A 440 8.88 -13.11 34.73
N ILE A 441 9.22 -13.99 33.80
CA ILE A 441 8.48 -15.23 33.56
C ILE A 441 8.83 -16.31 34.61
N ASP A 442 10.00 -16.20 35.25
CA ASP A 442 10.53 -17.16 36.24
C ASP A 442 9.66 -17.34 37.50
N GLY A 443 8.69 -16.45 37.74
CA GLY A 443 7.77 -16.53 38.88
C GLY A 443 6.34 -16.98 38.53
N ILE A 444 6.05 -17.25 37.25
CA ILE A 444 4.67 -17.43 36.75
C ILE A 444 4.46 -18.80 36.09
N LEU A 445 5.52 -19.45 35.60
CA LEU A 445 5.45 -20.73 34.90
C LEU A 445 6.00 -21.88 35.75
N ASP A 446 5.28 -23.00 35.80
CA ASP A 446 5.76 -24.25 36.41
C ASP A 446 6.57 -25.08 35.39
N GLU A 447 7.47 -25.96 35.85
CA GLU A 447 8.29 -26.84 34.98
C GLU A 447 7.45 -27.68 34.00
N THR A 448 6.15 -27.88 34.29
CA THR A 448 5.20 -28.59 33.43
C THR A 448 4.74 -27.80 32.20
N ASP A 449 5.01 -26.50 32.12
CA ASP A 449 4.62 -25.65 30.99
C ASP A 449 5.68 -25.60 29.87
N PHE A 450 6.82 -26.28 30.05
CA PHE A 450 7.87 -26.44 29.05
C PHE A 450 7.88 -27.87 28.47
N VAL A 451 7.91 -27.99 27.15
CA VAL A 451 8.12 -29.26 26.44
C VAL A 451 9.48 -29.22 25.76
N MET A 452 10.26 -30.29 25.89
CA MET A 452 11.57 -30.40 25.25
C MET A 452 11.41 -30.51 23.73
N SER A 453 12.13 -29.67 22.98
CA SER A 453 12.27 -29.81 21.54
C SER A 453 13.00 -31.12 21.20
N ALA A 454 12.90 -31.57 19.95
CA ALA A 454 13.65 -32.73 19.45
C ALA A 454 15.18 -32.57 19.55
N GLN A 455 15.67 -31.36 19.83
CA GLN A 455 17.08 -31.01 20.01
C GLN A 455 17.46 -30.77 21.49
N GLY A 456 16.54 -31.01 22.44
CA GLY A 456 16.80 -30.91 23.88
C GLY A 456 16.63 -29.51 24.49
N THR A 457 16.06 -28.54 23.76
CA THR A 457 15.82 -27.17 24.26
C THR A 457 14.42 -27.06 24.87
N PRO A 458 14.23 -26.46 26.06
CA PRO A 458 12.90 -26.18 26.59
C PRO A 458 12.14 -25.20 25.71
N VAL A 459 10.99 -25.61 25.22
CA VAL A 459 10.07 -24.77 24.43
C VAL A 459 8.78 -24.64 25.21
N LEU A 460 8.29 -23.41 25.37
CA LEU A 460 7.04 -23.14 26.06
C LEU A 460 5.87 -23.80 25.32
N ALA A 461 5.16 -24.70 25.98
CA ALA A 461 4.18 -25.56 25.34
C ALA A 461 2.80 -24.92 25.17
N ASN A 462 2.47 -23.90 25.99
CA ASN A 462 1.15 -23.27 26.04
C ASN A 462 1.24 -21.75 26.26
N SER A 463 1.38 -20.96 25.20
CA SER A 463 1.23 -19.48 25.23
C SER A 463 -0.14 -19.04 25.76
N PHE A 464 -1.18 -19.85 25.56
CA PHE A 464 -2.55 -19.64 26.08
C PHE A 464 -2.63 -19.55 27.62
N LYS A 465 -1.75 -20.26 28.36
CA LYS A 465 -1.70 -20.15 29.82
C LYS A 465 -1.07 -18.85 30.28
N LEU A 466 -0.04 -18.37 29.59
CA LEU A 466 0.64 -17.11 29.94
C LEU A 466 -0.31 -15.91 29.77
N GLY A 467 -1.11 -15.88 28.70
CA GLY A 467 -2.14 -14.85 28.48
C GLY A 467 -3.26 -14.87 29.54
N SER A 468 -3.70 -16.06 29.98
CA SER A 468 -4.74 -16.19 31.01
C SER A 468 -4.24 -15.91 32.44
N HIS A 469 -2.98 -16.27 32.77
CA HIS A 469 -2.37 -15.94 34.06
C HIS A 469 -2.01 -14.44 34.21
N LEU A 470 -1.88 -13.70 33.10
CA LEU A 470 -1.59 -12.27 33.07
C LEU A 470 -2.82 -11.37 32.85
N GLN A 471 -4.05 -11.91 32.89
CA GLN A 471 -5.28 -11.10 32.81
C GLN A 471 -5.37 -10.03 33.91
N ASN A 472 -4.71 -10.25 35.05
CA ASN A 472 -4.63 -9.28 36.16
C ASN A 472 -3.35 -8.41 36.11
N PHE A 473 -2.58 -8.44 35.02
CA PHE A 473 -1.39 -7.61 34.86
C PHE A 473 -1.78 -6.13 34.75
N VAL A 474 -1.39 -5.35 35.76
CA VAL A 474 -1.47 -3.89 35.75
C VAL A 474 -0.05 -3.37 35.57
N PRO A 475 0.32 -2.87 34.37
CA PRO A 475 1.65 -2.31 34.17
C PRO A 475 1.88 -1.11 35.09
N LYS A 476 3.09 -1.03 35.67
CA LYS A 476 3.51 0.10 36.51
C LYS A 476 4.08 1.26 35.70
N GLU A 477 4.39 1.02 34.43
CA GLU A 477 5.03 1.95 33.50
C GLU A 477 4.18 2.05 32.23
N THR A 478 4.21 3.20 31.57
CA THR A 478 3.59 3.42 30.25
C THR A 478 4.63 3.32 29.17
N VAL A 479 4.22 3.04 27.94
CA VAL A 479 5.12 3.06 26.79
C VAL A 479 5.56 4.50 26.54
N GLU A 480 6.88 4.73 26.41
CA GLU A 480 7.39 6.07 26.12
C GLU A 480 7.09 6.43 24.65
N ILE A 481 6.41 7.54 24.43
CA ILE A 481 6.07 8.03 23.10
C ILE A 481 6.86 9.28 22.74
N VAL A 482 7.26 9.39 21.47
CA VAL A 482 7.87 10.61 20.91
C VAL A 482 6.78 11.61 20.58
N CYS A 483 5.73 11.18 19.88
CA CYS A 483 4.55 11.99 19.60
C CYS A 483 3.33 11.13 19.26
N LYS A 484 2.14 11.70 19.44
CA LYS A 484 0.86 11.22 18.90
C LYS A 484 0.27 12.27 17.98
N VAL A 485 -0.29 11.84 16.85
CA VAL A 485 -0.91 12.74 15.86
C VAL A 485 -2.26 12.16 15.49
N GLY A 486 -3.34 12.92 15.72
CA GLY A 486 -4.69 12.55 15.34
C GLY A 486 -5.26 13.51 14.32
N TYR A 487 -5.99 13.03 13.32
CA TYR A 487 -6.68 13.86 12.33
C TYR A 487 -7.78 13.08 11.62
N ILE A 488 -8.64 13.80 10.92
CA ILE A 488 -9.74 13.25 10.15
C ILE A 488 -9.55 13.65 8.68
N GLU A 489 -9.61 12.67 7.79
CA GLU A 489 -9.65 12.86 6.35
C GLU A 489 -11.08 12.66 5.84
N GLN A 490 -11.53 13.56 4.96
CA GLN A 490 -12.77 13.44 4.22
C GLN A 490 -12.46 13.02 2.79
N THR A 491 -13.06 11.92 2.34
CA THR A 491 -12.98 11.45 0.95
C THR A 491 -14.37 11.16 0.40
N PHE A 492 -14.53 11.23 -0.91
CA PHE A 492 -15.74 10.76 -1.59
C PHE A 492 -15.60 9.32 -2.11
N VAL A 493 -14.43 8.71 -1.94
CA VAL A 493 -14.20 7.30 -2.30
C VAL A 493 -14.83 6.39 -1.25
N ALA A 494 -15.69 5.48 -1.69
CA ALA A 494 -16.32 4.51 -0.80
C ALA A 494 -15.28 3.54 -0.21
N SER A 495 -15.45 3.13 1.05
CA SER A 495 -14.51 2.21 1.72
C SER A 495 -14.44 0.82 1.06
N ASP A 496 -15.45 0.45 0.26
CA ASP A 496 -15.48 -0.77 -0.55
C ASP A 496 -14.99 -0.55 -2.00
N LEU A 497 -14.54 0.66 -2.32
CA LEU A 497 -14.08 1.11 -3.64
C LEU A 497 -15.12 0.96 -4.76
N SER A 498 -16.40 0.79 -4.43
CA SER A 498 -17.46 0.56 -5.42
C SER A 498 -17.58 1.68 -6.45
N ASN A 499 -17.36 2.93 -6.05
CA ASN A 499 -17.38 4.09 -6.94
C ASN A 499 -16.06 4.35 -7.68
N ILE A 500 -15.02 3.57 -7.40
CA ILE A 500 -13.77 3.55 -8.18
C ILE A 500 -13.84 2.46 -9.25
N PHE A 501 -14.31 1.26 -8.88
CA PHE A 501 -14.44 0.15 -9.83
C PHE A 501 -15.66 0.28 -10.75
N LYS A 502 -16.69 1.01 -10.33
CA LYS A 502 -17.88 1.32 -11.16
C LYS A 502 -18.19 2.82 -11.07
N PRO A 503 -17.31 3.66 -11.63
CA PRO A 503 -17.45 5.10 -11.55
C PRO A 503 -18.56 5.56 -12.47
N THR A 504 -19.33 6.55 -12.01
CA THR A 504 -20.35 7.26 -12.77
C THR A 504 -20.28 8.74 -12.39
N SER A 505 -20.81 9.62 -13.24
CA SER A 505 -20.93 11.06 -12.92
C SER A 505 -21.81 11.36 -11.70
N LYS A 506 -22.50 10.35 -11.13
CA LYS A 506 -23.32 10.49 -9.91
C LYS A 506 -22.56 10.13 -8.63
N ASN A 507 -21.51 9.30 -8.70
CA ASN A 507 -20.85 8.73 -7.52
C ASN A 507 -19.32 8.95 -7.48
N ASN A 508 -18.71 9.49 -8.53
CA ASN A 508 -17.27 9.77 -8.59
C ASN A 508 -17.04 11.17 -9.18
N ILE A 509 -16.15 11.95 -8.54
CA ILE A 509 -15.85 13.32 -8.92
C ILE A 509 -15.05 13.43 -10.22
N VAL A 510 -14.25 12.41 -10.55
CA VAL A 510 -13.44 12.37 -11.79
C VAL A 510 -14.32 12.48 -13.03
N LEU A 511 -15.58 12.00 -12.94
CA LEU A 511 -16.56 12.01 -14.03
C LEU A 511 -17.58 13.16 -13.92
N LYS A 512 -17.31 14.17 -13.09
CA LYS A 512 -18.16 15.37 -12.97
C LYS A 512 -17.77 16.40 -14.01
N ASP A 513 -18.75 16.84 -14.78
CA ASP A 513 -18.64 18.03 -15.60
C ASP A 513 -18.53 19.28 -14.72
N ILE A 514 -17.68 20.22 -15.13
CA ILE A 514 -17.54 21.55 -14.52
C ILE A 514 -17.92 22.58 -15.60
N PRO A 515 -19.23 22.87 -15.78
CA PRO A 515 -19.71 23.71 -16.88
C PRO A 515 -19.09 25.10 -16.89
N ASP A 516 -18.88 25.69 -15.72
CA ASP A 516 -18.27 27.02 -15.56
C ASP A 516 -16.82 27.08 -16.11
N ALA A 517 -16.14 25.93 -16.19
CA ALA A 517 -14.80 25.80 -16.75
C ALA A 517 -14.81 25.13 -18.13
N LYS A 518 -15.96 25.11 -18.83
CA LYS A 518 -16.15 24.45 -20.14
C LYS A 518 -15.66 22.99 -20.17
N ASN A 519 -15.76 22.29 -19.03
CA ASN A 519 -15.27 20.92 -18.84
C ASN A 519 -13.77 20.74 -19.10
N GLU A 520 -12.95 21.80 -18.96
CA GLU A 520 -11.49 21.72 -19.09
C GLU A 520 -10.78 21.31 -17.80
N ILE A 521 -11.52 21.24 -16.69
CA ILE A 521 -11.00 20.91 -15.36
C ILE A 521 -11.49 19.54 -14.92
N ILE A 522 -10.57 18.70 -14.45
CA ILE A 522 -10.84 17.41 -13.81
C ILE A 522 -10.36 17.47 -12.36
N PHE A 523 -11.22 17.10 -11.41
CA PHE A 523 -10.81 16.94 -10.01
C PHE A 523 -10.46 15.49 -9.75
N THR A 524 -9.34 15.25 -9.07
CA THR A 524 -8.97 13.90 -8.60
C THR A 524 -9.70 13.56 -7.30
N ASN A 525 -9.67 12.29 -6.92
CA ASN A 525 -10.21 11.85 -5.63
C ASN A 525 -9.21 12.09 -4.50
N MET A 526 -9.74 12.29 -3.28
CA MET A 526 -8.90 12.12 -2.08
C MET A 526 -8.59 10.63 -1.89
N PRO A 527 -7.46 10.29 -1.22
CA PRO A 527 -7.13 8.90 -0.94
C PRO A 527 -8.28 8.13 -0.27
N SER A 528 -8.37 6.84 -0.59
CA SER A 528 -9.36 5.94 0.01
C SER A 528 -8.92 5.45 1.39
N ALA A 529 -9.89 4.98 2.17
CA ALA A 529 -9.66 4.27 3.43
C ALA A 529 -8.98 2.91 3.24
N GLU A 530 -8.88 2.40 2.01
CA GLU A 530 -8.31 1.09 1.76
C GLU A 530 -6.85 1.03 2.23
N LEU A 531 -6.54 0.06 3.10
CA LEU A 531 -5.20 -0.10 3.66
C LEU A 531 -4.17 -0.46 2.58
N SER A 532 -4.60 -1.04 1.48
CA SER A 532 -3.78 -1.34 0.32
C SER A 532 -3.83 -0.24 -0.75
N TYR A 533 -3.00 -0.40 -1.78
CA TYR A 533 -3.00 0.49 -2.96
C TYR A 533 -4.11 0.18 -3.98
N ASP A 534 -5.05 -0.71 -3.66
CA ASP A 534 -6.12 -1.10 -4.57
C ASP A 534 -7.01 0.08 -4.98
N GLY A 535 -7.46 0.04 -6.23
CA GLY A 535 -8.28 1.08 -6.86
C GLY A 535 -7.49 2.29 -7.37
N ILE A 536 -6.24 2.52 -6.92
CA ILE A 536 -5.47 3.70 -7.34
C ILE A 536 -5.21 3.70 -8.85
N ILE A 537 -4.76 2.57 -9.41
CA ILE A 537 -4.50 2.47 -10.85
C ILE A 537 -5.80 2.58 -11.65
N THR A 538 -6.89 1.98 -11.16
CA THR A 538 -8.21 2.11 -11.80
C THR A 538 -8.67 3.56 -11.86
N ASP A 539 -8.52 4.31 -10.77
CA ASP A 539 -8.90 5.72 -10.72
C ASP A 539 -8.02 6.58 -11.64
N VAL A 540 -6.71 6.32 -11.65
CA VAL A 540 -5.77 7.02 -12.57
C VAL A 540 -6.09 6.71 -14.03
N LYS A 541 -6.39 5.45 -14.38
CA LYS A 541 -6.85 5.08 -15.72
C LYS A 541 -8.14 5.81 -16.09
N SER A 542 -9.06 6.00 -15.15
CA SER A 542 -10.29 6.77 -15.39
C SER A 542 -9.99 8.24 -15.69
N ILE A 543 -9.03 8.86 -15.00
CA ILE A 543 -8.60 10.24 -15.28
C ILE A 543 -7.90 10.31 -16.65
N TYR A 544 -7.00 9.35 -16.92
CA TYR A 544 -6.27 9.25 -18.18
C TYR A 544 -7.24 9.15 -19.36
N GLN A 545 -8.26 8.28 -19.27
CA GLN A 545 -9.30 8.13 -20.29
C GLN A 545 -10.10 9.42 -20.54
N GLN A 546 -10.34 10.24 -19.51
CA GLN A 546 -11.00 11.55 -19.69
C GLN A 546 -10.13 12.54 -20.48
N ILE A 547 -8.81 12.35 -20.51
CA ILE A 547 -7.86 13.20 -21.22
C ILE A 547 -7.63 12.67 -22.65
N THR A 548 -7.34 11.36 -22.79
CA THR A 548 -6.90 10.76 -24.06
C THR A 548 -8.03 10.10 -24.85
N GLY A 549 -9.16 9.80 -24.21
CA GLY A 549 -10.30 9.07 -24.78
C GLY A 549 -10.19 7.54 -24.71
N THR A 550 -9.02 6.98 -24.40
CA THR A 550 -8.79 5.53 -24.26
C THR A 550 -7.82 5.21 -23.12
N THR A 551 -7.67 3.94 -22.76
CA THR A 551 -6.66 3.46 -21.81
C THR A 551 -5.67 2.49 -22.43
N ASP A 552 -5.77 2.24 -23.74
CA ASP A 552 -4.99 1.21 -24.44
C ASP A 552 -3.48 1.50 -24.37
N ASP A 553 -3.12 2.77 -24.46
CA ASP A 553 -1.76 3.31 -24.38
C ASP A 553 -1.29 3.61 -22.95
N PHE A 554 -2.06 3.25 -21.92
CA PHE A 554 -1.70 3.54 -20.52
C PHE A 554 -0.41 2.81 -20.11
N PHE A 555 0.69 3.57 -20.04
CA PHE A 555 2.04 3.04 -19.82
C PHE A 555 2.42 1.90 -20.78
N ASP A 556 2.03 2.02 -22.04
CA ASP A 556 2.55 1.16 -23.09
C ASP A 556 3.84 1.75 -23.65
N VAL A 557 4.97 1.31 -23.10
CA VAL A 557 6.30 1.85 -23.37
C VAL A 557 7.25 0.68 -23.62
N ASP A 558 7.81 0.63 -24.82
CA ASP A 558 8.86 -0.33 -25.18
C ASP A 558 10.21 0.18 -24.69
N PHE A 559 10.77 -0.51 -23.71
CA PHE A 559 12.08 -0.19 -23.15
C PHE A 559 13.19 -1.12 -23.66
N GLU A 560 12.98 -1.79 -24.80
CA GLU A 560 13.88 -2.81 -25.35
C GLU A 560 15.29 -2.28 -25.64
N ASP A 561 15.42 -1.03 -26.12
CA ASP A 561 16.70 -0.41 -26.46
C ASP A 561 17.64 -0.19 -25.24
N GLU A 562 17.09 -0.14 -24.02
CA GLU A 562 17.87 0.05 -22.78
C GLU A 562 18.28 -1.26 -22.09
N GLU A 563 17.58 -2.37 -22.37
CA GLU A 563 17.89 -3.69 -21.78
C GLU A 563 19.24 -4.21 -22.26
N ASP A 564 19.51 -4.00 -23.54
CA ASP A 564 20.76 -4.32 -24.22
C ASP A 564 21.98 -3.63 -23.61
N GLU A 565 21.83 -2.44 -23.03
CA GLU A 565 22.91 -1.66 -22.43
C GLU A 565 23.17 -2.07 -20.97
N TYR A 566 22.11 -2.35 -20.21
CA TYR A 566 22.20 -2.75 -18.80
C TYR A 566 22.80 -4.17 -18.63
N ASP A 567 22.38 -5.12 -19.47
CA ASP A 567 22.89 -6.49 -19.43
C ASP A 567 24.35 -6.60 -19.91
N ARG A 568 24.77 -5.72 -20.83
CA ARG A 568 26.18 -5.61 -21.25
C ARG A 568 27.09 -5.09 -20.15
N VAL A 569 26.60 -4.20 -19.29
CA VAL A 569 27.40 -3.57 -18.22
C VAL A 569 27.49 -4.46 -16.97
N ASN A 570 26.52 -5.34 -16.73
CA ASN A 570 26.43 -6.15 -15.52
C ASN A 570 26.81 -7.64 -15.68
N GLN A 571 27.29 -8.08 -16.85
CA GLN A 571 27.84 -9.43 -16.97
C GLN A 571 29.23 -9.54 -16.29
N PRO A 572 29.44 -10.50 -15.37
CA PRO A 572 30.78 -10.82 -14.91
C PRO A 572 31.59 -11.47 -16.04
N ASP A 573 32.82 -11.00 -16.27
CA ASP A 573 33.78 -11.61 -17.21
C ASP A 573 34.02 -13.10 -16.86
N ILE A 574 33.30 -14.01 -17.53
CA ILE A 574 33.57 -15.44 -17.42
C ILE A 574 34.70 -15.78 -18.39
N GLN A 575 35.93 -15.86 -17.86
CA GLN A 575 37.04 -16.53 -18.56
C GLN A 575 36.64 -17.97 -18.89
N GLN A 576 36.49 -18.27 -20.18
CA GLN A 576 36.32 -19.63 -20.67
C GLN A 576 37.53 -20.48 -20.27
N LYS A 577 37.35 -21.38 -19.30
CA LYS A 577 38.24 -22.52 -19.08
C LYS A 577 37.71 -23.73 -19.84
N THR A 578 38.37 -24.04 -20.94
CA THR A 578 38.34 -25.34 -21.60
C THR A 578 38.84 -26.43 -20.65
N THR A 579 38.02 -27.46 -20.35
CA THR A 579 38.52 -28.82 -20.07
C THR A 579 37.43 -29.88 -20.27
N SER A 580 37.89 -31.01 -20.79
CA SER A 580 37.24 -32.18 -21.36
C SER A 580 36.70 -33.23 -20.37
N SER A 581 35.61 -33.89 -20.78
CA SER A 581 35.21 -35.32 -20.58
C SER A 581 35.32 -35.99 -19.21
N SER A 582 34.20 -36.56 -18.71
CA SER A 582 33.94 -38.02 -18.70
C SER A 582 32.68 -38.38 -17.88
N VAL A 583 32.02 -39.46 -18.30
CA VAL A 583 30.72 -39.98 -17.83
C VAL A 583 30.90 -41.10 -16.80
N ALA A 584 30.09 -41.12 -15.75
CA ALA A 584 29.52 -42.28 -15.02
C ALA A 584 28.60 -41.71 -13.91
N GLY A 585 27.36 -42.10 -13.66
CA GLY A 585 26.67 -43.39 -13.81
C GLY A 585 26.37 -43.95 -12.40
N GLY A 586 25.16 -43.69 -11.86
CA GLY A 586 24.71 -44.27 -10.57
C GLY A 586 23.32 -43.82 -10.12
N ILE A 587 22.36 -44.74 -10.15
CA ILE A 587 20.93 -44.59 -9.79
C ILE A 587 20.71 -45.11 -8.34
N VAL A 588 19.77 -44.50 -7.61
CA VAL A 588 18.62 -45.11 -6.85
C VAL A 588 18.29 -44.29 -5.58
N GLY A 589 17.03 -43.81 -5.50
CA GLY A 589 16.25 -44.01 -4.26
C GLY A 589 15.53 -42.81 -3.62
N GLY A 590 14.34 -42.47 -4.13
CA GLY A 590 13.11 -42.33 -3.32
C GLY A 590 12.91 -41.10 -2.41
N GLY A 591 11.85 -40.32 -2.71
CA GLY A 591 11.27 -39.36 -1.78
C GLY A 591 10.42 -38.29 -2.47
N SER A 592 9.18 -38.64 -2.83
CA SER A 592 8.21 -37.72 -3.43
C SER A 592 7.79 -36.62 -2.45
N GLY A 593 8.31 -35.41 -2.65
CA GLY A 593 7.79 -34.16 -2.08
C GLY A 593 7.09 -33.37 -3.18
N THR A 594 5.76 -33.33 -3.14
CA THR A 594 4.98 -32.48 -4.04
C THR A 594 4.91 -31.07 -3.47
N ASN A 595 5.80 -30.19 -3.94
CA ASN A 595 5.77 -28.75 -3.70
C ASN A 595 4.59 -28.09 -4.44
N LEU A 596 4.03 -27.04 -3.85
CA LEU A 596 2.89 -26.27 -4.37
C LEU A 596 3.13 -25.63 -5.76
N ALA A 597 4.39 -25.54 -6.20
CA ALA A 597 4.77 -25.15 -7.56
C ALA A 597 4.23 -26.12 -8.65
N ALA A 598 4.00 -27.40 -8.31
CA ALA A 598 3.61 -28.43 -9.27
C ALA A 598 2.11 -28.41 -9.68
N LEU A 599 1.33 -27.43 -9.21
CA LEU A 599 -0.10 -27.28 -9.59
C LEU A 599 -0.33 -26.25 -10.70
N ARG A 600 0.72 -25.57 -11.19
CA ARG A 600 0.66 -24.67 -12.35
C ARG A 600 1.03 -25.33 -13.68
N GLU A 601 1.69 -26.50 -13.66
CA GLU A 601 2.19 -27.15 -14.89
C GLU A 601 1.19 -28.13 -15.55
N SER A 602 0.00 -28.36 -15.00
CA SER A 602 -0.99 -29.27 -15.61
C SER A 602 -1.84 -28.61 -16.71
N ARG A 603 -1.26 -27.70 -17.51
CA ARG A 603 -1.93 -27.07 -18.66
C ARG A 603 -1.17 -27.08 -19.98
N ASN A 604 0.00 -27.71 -20.07
CA ASN A 604 0.67 -27.94 -21.36
C ASN A 604 1.20 -29.36 -21.45
N GLY A 605 0.52 -30.22 -22.21
CA GLY A 605 0.99 -31.57 -22.46
C GLY A 605 -0.04 -32.45 -23.17
N ASN A 606 -0.27 -32.18 -24.45
CA ASN A 606 -0.50 -33.19 -25.49
C ASN A 606 -0.80 -32.51 -26.84
N MET A 607 0.16 -32.50 -27.76
CA MET A 607 0.04 -33.19 -29.06
C MET A 607 1.29 -33.02 -29.92
N SER A 608 1.54 -34.08 -30.67
CA SER A 608 2.64 -34.39 -31.57
C SER A 608 2.70 -33.53 -32.84
N GLU A 609 3.92 -33.43 -33.36
CA GLU A 609 4.35 -33.04 -34.71
C GLU A 609 3.29 -33.14 -35.83
N ASN A 610 3.05 -32.02 -36.52
CA ASN A 610 3.19 -31.89 -37.98
C ASN A 610 2.96 -30.43 -38.41
N ALA A 611 3.78 -29.98 -39.36
CA ALA A 611 3.78 -28.65 -39.97
C ALA A 611 2.57 -28.39 -40.89
N ILE A 612 2.12 -27.14 -40.99
CA ILE A 612 1.90 -26.31 -42.21
C ILE A 612 1.16 -25.01 -41.83
N ASP A 613 1.53 -23.94 -42.55
CA ASP A 613 1.12 -22.52 -42.59
C ASP A 613 -0.33 -22.11 -42.24
N THR A 614 -0.44 -20.79 -41.94
CA THR A 614 -1.63 -19.88 -42.01
C THR A 614 -2.72 -20.13 -40.95
N ASP A 615 -3.27 -19.19 -40.19
CA ASP A 615 -3.56 -17.76 -40.39
C ASP A 615 -3.59 -17.01 -39.03
N GLU A 616 -3.51 -15.68 -39.12
CA GLU A 616 -3.73 -14.68 -38.08
C GLU A 616 -5.09 -14.85 -37.37
N GLU A 617 -5.12 -15.01 -36.04
CA GLU A 617 -6.26 -14.60 -35.21
C GLU A 617 -5.77 -14.10 -33.84
N ASP A 618 -6.37 -12.98 -33.46
CA ASP A 618 -6.04 -12.06 -32.36
C ASP A 618 -5.95 -12.71 -30.98
N MET A 619 -4.84 -12.47 -30.28
CA MET A 619 -4.76 -12.58 -28.83
C MET A 619 -5.15 -11.22 -28.23
N GLU A 620 -6.41 -11.09 -27.84
CA GLU A 620 -6.86 -9.99 -26.96
C GLU A 620 -6.12 -10.11 -25.61
N ASP A 621 -5.11 -9.26 -25.41
CA ASP A 621 -4.53 -8.98 -24.09
C ASP A 621 -5.55 -8.20 -23.25
N SER A 622 -6.39 -8.92 -22.48
CA SER A 622 -7.27 -8.29 -21.49
C SER A 622 -6.47 -7.85 -20.25
N HIS A 623 -5.77 -6.72 -20.36
CA HIS A 623 -5.16 -6.01 -19.24
C HIS A 623 -6.23 -5.26 -18.40
N GLU A 624 -7.18 -6.01 -17.84
CA GLU A 624 -8.16 -5.47 -16.91
C GLU A 624 -7.61 -5.33 -15.47
N PRO A 625 -7.99 -4.28 -14.70
CA PRO A 625 -7.54 -4.08 -13.32
C PRO A 625 -7.88 -5.28 -12.42
N PHE A 626 -6.96 -5.67 -11.52
CA PHE A 626 -7.23 -6.66 -10.48
C PHE A 626 -8.39 -6.17 -9.60
N GLY A 627 -9.57 -6.77 -9.76
CA GLY A 627 -10.78 -6.33 -9.07
C GLY A 627 -11.97 -6.11 -10.00
N ALA A 628 -11.76 -5.62 -11.22
CA ALA A 628 -12.83 -5.22 -12.15
C ALA A 628 -13.67 -6.43 -12.62
N GLU A 629 -13.05 -7.44 -13.25
CA GLU A 629 -13.72 -8.69 -13.65
C GLU A 629 -14.22 -9.55 -12.47
N THR A 630 -13.67 -9.35 -11.27
CA THR A 630 -14.15 -10.03 -10.06
C THR A 630 -15.37 -9.34 -9.44
N MET A 631 -15.63 -8.08 -9.82
CA MET A 631 -16.80 -7.29 -9.45
C MET A 631 -17.99 -7.48 -10.40
N GLU A 632 -17.92 -8.40 -11.36
CA GLU A 632 -19.04 -8.77 -12.24
C GLU A 632 -19.93 -9.90 -11.72
N LEU A 633 -19.64 -10.44 -10.54
CA LEU A 633 -20.47 -11.45 -9.85
C LEU A 633 -21.93 -11.05 -9.69
#